data_AF-A0A9W7ZWY1-F1
#
_entry.id   AF-A0A9W7ZWY1-F1
#
_cell.length_a   1.000
_cell.length_b   1.000
_cell.length_c   1.000
_cell.angle_alpha   90.00
_cell.angle_beta   90.00
_cell.angle_gamma   90.00
#
_symmetry.space_group_name_H-M   'P 1'
#
loop_
_entity.id
_entity.type
_entity.pdbx_description
1 polymer ?
#
loop_
_entity_poly.entity_id
_entity_poly.type
_entity_poly.pdbx_seq_one_letter_code
_entity_poly.pdbx_strand_id
1 'polypeptide(L)'
;MSAEDNTVQVLLQKGLQPTFAGPRNEYTLILDGTTDEATLRYAKFDPSTLPPKVVAESERTLKGEELTSFLDKVKELQDLPSQPPSVTHDAYGHDVAVISRFPGGRVWRNGPAQGCAVPYDEDDDDEGAGAQSAQASFSLESHQMDRFKAITDSLHQTAQELLPNLE
;
A
#
# COMPACT_ATOMS: atom_id res chain seq x y z
N MET A 1 -2.72 29.95 -10.21
CA MET A 1 -3.56 28.89 -9.63
C MET A 1 -2.99 27.60 -10.15
N SER A 2 -2.15 26.94 -9.35
CA SER A 2 -1.62 25.63 -9.71
C SER A 2 -2.80 24.67 -9.81
N ALA A 3 -2.86 23.85 -10.85
CA ALA A 3 -3.83 22.76 -10.91
C ALA A 3 -3.72 21.99 -9.58
N GLU A 4 -4.80 21.95 -8.82
CA GLU A 4 -4.85 21.16 -7.59
C GLU A 4 -4.47 19.73 -7.97
N ASP A 5 -3.44 19.21 -7.32
CA ASP A 5 -2.95 17.85 -7.52
C ASP A 5 -4.08 16.89 -7.12
N ASN A 6 -4.89 16.49 -8.09
CA ASN A 6 -6.00 15.57 -7.89
C ASN A 6 -5.57 14.10 -7.99
N THR A 7 -4.26 13.84 -7.92
CA THR A 7 -3.72 12.50 -8.07
C THR A 7 -3.98 11.65 -6.84
N VAL A 8 -4.35 10.40 -7.07
CA VAL A 8 -4.48 9.38 -6.04
C VAL A 8 -3.60 8.18 -6.39
N GLN A 9 -2.87 7.70 -5.40
CA GLN A 9 -2.05 6.52 -5.52
C GLN A 9 -2.22 5.63 -4.30
N VAL A 10 -2.49 4.35 -4.54
CA VAL A 10 -2.62 3.33 -3.50
C VAL A 10 -1.84 2.10 -3.95
N LEU A 11 -0.94 1.63 -3.11
CA LEU A 11 -0.23 0.37 -3.26
C LEU A 11 -0.53 -0.47 -2.02
N LEU A 12 -0.97 -1.70 -2.21
CA LEU A 12 -1.07 -2.71 -1.15
C LEU A 12 -0.35 -3.97 -1.64
N GLN A 13 0.60 -4.46 -0.85
CA GLN A 13 1.32 -5.71 -1.10
C GLN A 13 1.12 -6.62 0.11
N LYS A 14 0.79 -7.89 -0.11
CA LYS A 14 0.65 -8.90 0.95
C LYS A 14 1.61 -10.06 0.72
N GLY A 15 1.93 -10.81 1.77
CA GLY A 15 2.79 -11.98 1.71
C GLY A 15 4.25 -11.68 2.03
N LEU A 16 4.60 -10.45 2.43
CA LEU A 16 5.96 -9.93 2.51
C LEU A 16 6.82 -10.70 3.51
N GLN A 17 7.36 -11.81 3.05
CA GLN A 17 8.29 -12.64 3.81
C GLN A 17 9.71 -12.42 3.26
N PRO A 18 10.68 -12.04 4.11
CA PRO A 18 12.06 -11.93 3.69
C PRO A 18 12.59 -13.33 3.35
N THR A 19 12.98 -13.53 2.09
CA THR A 19 13.71 -14.74 1.69
C THR A 19 15.00 -14.36 0.97
N PHE A 20 15.97 -15.28 0.98
CA PHE A 20 17.26 -15.09 0.30
C PHE A 20 17.13 -14.89 -1.22
N ALA A 21 15.99 -15.31 -1.80
CA ALA A 21 15.72 -15.23 -3.24
C ALA A 21 14.75 -14.08 -3.62
N GLY A 22 14.48 -13.16 -2.69
CA GLY A 22 13.54 -12.04 -2.88
C GLY A 22 12.29 -12.16 -2.02
N PRO A 23 11.43 -11.12 -1.99
CA PRO A 23 10.18 -11.17 -1.23
C PRO A 23 9.27 -12.24 -1.84
N ARG A 24 8.70 -13.09 -0.98
CA ARG A 24 7.48 -13.78 -1.37
C ARG A 24 6.38 -12.73 -1.32
N ASN A 25 5.62 -12.60 -2.40
CA ASN A 25 4.41 -11.79 -2.44
C ASN A 25 3.27 -12.77 -2.70
N GLU A 26 2.13 -12.57 -2.06
CA GLU A 26 0.89 -13.30 -2.37
C GLU A 26 0.10 -12.55 -3.44
N TYR A 27 -0.05 -11.25 -3.25
CA TYR A 27 -0.66 -10.36 -4.24
C TYR A 27 -0.20 -8.92 -4.10
N THR A 28 -0.40 -8.16 -5.18
CA THR A 28 -0.30 -6.71 -5.21
C THR A 28 -1.59 -6.11 -5.73
N LEU A 29 -1.97 -4.98 -5.14
CA LEU A 29 -3.08 -4.14 -5.55
C LEU A 29 -2.51 -2.74 -5.75
N ILE A 30 -2.71 -2.17 -6.93
CA ILE A 30 -2.25 -0.83 -7.30
C ILE A 30 -3.44 -0.04 -7.84
N LEU A 31 -3.78 1.07 -7.21
CA LEU A 31 -4.69 2.07 -7.76
C LEU A 31 -3.87 3.32 -8.10
N ASP A 32 -3.94 3.78 -9.34
CA ASP A 32 -3.22 4.98 -9.78
C ASP A 32 -4.11 5.80 -10.72
N GLY A 33 -4.15 7.11 -10.54
CA GLY A 33 -4.95 8.03 -11.34
C GLY A 33 -5.35 9.28 -10.57
N THR A 34 -6.63 9.65 -10.65
CA THR A 34 -7.21 10.83 -10.00
C THR A 34 -8.43 10.46 -9.16
N THR A 35 -8.99 11.38 -8.38
CA THR A 35 -10.24 11.11 -7.65
C THR A 35 -11.46 10.93 -8.57
N ASP A 36 -11.36 11.35 -9.84
CA ASP A 36 -12.46 11.25 -10.81
C ASP A 36 -12.38 9.95 -11.62
N GLU A 37 -11.16 9.48 -11.86
CA GLU A 37 -10.86 8.30 -12.65
C GLU A 37 -9.51 7.71 -12.24
N ALA A 38 -9.49 6.42 -11.88
CA ALA A 38 -8.26 5.72 -11.53
C ALA A 38 -8.28 4.26 -12.01
N THR A 39 -7.10 3.73 -12.32
CA THR A 39 -6.95 2.35 -12.78
C THR A 39 -6.51 1.47 -11.64
N LEU A 40 -7.37 0.51 -11.29
CA LEU A 40 -7.10 -0.56 -10.33
C LEU A 40 -6.43 -1.73 -11.07
N ARG A 41 -5.25 -2.13 -10.61
CA ARG A 41 -4.47 -3.27 -11.09
C ARG A 41 -4.28 -4.25 -9.94
N TYR A 42 -4.46 -5.53 -10.21
CA TYR A 42 -4.25 -6.61 -9.26
C TYR A 42 -3.36 -7.68 -9.90
N ALA A 43 -2.38 -8.17 -9.16
CA ALA A 43 -1.59 -9.33 -9.54
C ALA A 43 -1.51 -10.31 -8.38
N LYS A 44 -1.79 -11.58 -8.64
CA LYS A 44 -1.59 -12.71 -7.71
C LYS A 44 -0.32 -13.45 -8.10
N PHE A 45 0.45 -13.86 -7.13
CA PHE A 45 1.72 -14.56 -7.33
C PHE A 45 1.66 -15.97 -6.76
N ASP A 46 2.42 -16.90 -7.36
CA ASP A 46 2.64 -18.24 -6.81
C ASP A 46 3.71 -18.19 -5.70
N PRO A 47 3.33 -18.38 -4.42
CA PRO A 47 4.27 -18.29 -3.30
C PRO A 47 5.28 -19.46 -3.27
N SER A 48 5.05 -20.51 -4.07
CA SER A 48 5.95 -21.66 -4.18
C SER A 48 7.10 -21.45 -5.18
N THR A 49 7.04 -20.39 -5.99
CA THR A 49 8.05 -20.08 -7.02
C THR A 49 8.98 -18.94 -6.59
N LEU A 50 10.28 -19.07 -6.90
CA LEU A 50 11.29 -18.04 -6.67
C LEU A 50 12.12 -17.88 -7.97
N PRO A 51 12.10 -16.70 -8.62
CA PRO A 51 11.37 -15.48 -8.26
C PRO A 51 9.84 -15.65 -8.34
N PRO A 52 9.05 -14.79 -7.67
CA PRO A 52 7.58 -14.86 -7.70
C PRO A 52 7.06 -14.81 -9.14
N LYS A 53 6.25 -15.80 -9.51
CA LYS A 53 5.58 -15.83 -10.82
C LYS A 53 4.14 -15.34 -10.69
N VAL A 54 3.75 -14.41 -11.55
CA VAL A 54 2.34 -13.98 -11.67
C VAL A 54 1.50 -15.16 -12.17
N VAL A 55 0.44 -15.49 -11.43
CA VAL A 55 -0.52 -16.55 -11.78
C VAL A 55 -1.88 -16.01 -12.22
N ALA A 56 -2.22 -14.79 -11.82
CA ALA A 56 -3.41 -14.09 -12.27
C ALA A 56 -3.14 -12.58 -12.24
N GLU A 57 -3.61 -11.88 -13.26
CA GLU A 57 -3.57 -10.43 -13.33
C GLU A 57 -4.90 -9.90 -13.85
N SER A 58 -5.32 -8.75 -13.33
CA SER A 58 -6.53 -8.09 -13.79
C SER A 58 -6.38 -6.58 -13.62
N GLU A 59 -6.95 -5.83 -14.54
CA GLU A 59 -7.00 -4.38 -14.44
C GLU A 59 -8.37 -3.85 -14.85
N ARG A 60 -8.78 -2.76 -14.22
CA ARG A 60 -10.01 -2.04 -14.53
C ARG A 60 -9.89 -0.58 -14.15
N THR A 61 -10.33 0.30 -15.04
CA THR A 61 -10.55 1.71 -14.71
C THR A 61 -11.86 1.88 -13.94
N LEU A 62 -11.77 2.47 -12.75
CA LEU A 62 -12.88 2.79 -11.87
C LEU A 62 -13.25 4.26 -12.03
N LYS A 63 -14.56 4.56 -11.99
CA LYS A 63 -15.11 5.93 -12.00
C LYS A 63 -16.36 6.00 -11.11
N GLY A 64 -16.75 7.21 -10.72
CA GLY A 64 -18.01 7.45 -10.01
C GLY A 64 -18.08 6.74 -8.65
N GLU A 65 -19.20 6.07 -8.38
CA GLU A 65 -19.48 5.43 -7.09
C GLU A 65 -18.50 4.30 -6.74
N GLU A 66 -18.05 3.51 -7.73
CA GLU A 66 -17.09 2.42 -7.50
C GLU A 66 -15.74 2.95 -7.01
N LEU A 67 -15.25 4.02 -7.65
CA LEU A 67 -14.01 4.68 -7.24
C LEU A 67 -14.18 5.35 -5.86
N THR A 68 -15.29 6.05 -5.65
CA THR A 68 -15.57 6.73 -4.37
C THR A 68 -15.59 5.74 -3.21
N SER A 69 -16.31 4.62 -3.36
CA SER A 69 -16.39 3.56 -2.35
C SER A 69 -15.02 2.94 -2.06
N PHE A 70 -14.20 2.70 -3.09
CA PHE A 70 -12.84 2.20 -2.90
C PHE A 70 -11.97 3.21 -2.16
N LEU A 71 -12.00 4.49 -2.56
CA LEU A 71 -11.21 5.55 -1.94
C LEU A 71 -11.60 5.82 -0.49
N ASP A 72 -12.89 5.73 -0.15
CA ASP A 72 -13.35 5.93 1.23
C ASP A 72 -12.80 4.85 2.17
N LYS A 73 -12.69 3.60 1.73
CA LYS A 73 -12.01 2.53 2.49
C LYS A 73 -10.52 2.82 2.68
N VAL A 74 -9.86 3.35 1.66
CA VAL A 74 -8.43 3.71 1.77
C VAL A 74 -8.25 4.88 2.73
N LYS A 75 -9.19 5.84 2.79
CA LYS A 75 -9.14 6.93 3.77
C LYS A 75 -9.20 6.43 5.22
N GLU A 76 -9.82 5.29 5.50
CA GLU A 76 -9.80 4.70 6.84
C GLU A 76 -8.37 4.37 7.33
N LEU A 77 -7.41 4.17 6.41
CA LEU A 77 -5.99 4.02 6.77
C LEU A 77 -5.43 5.32 7.37
N GLN A 78 -5.90 6.49 6.92
CA GLN A 78 -5.41 7.79 7.39
C GLN A 78 -5.76 8.06 8.87
N ASP A 79 -6.75 7.35 9.41
CA ASP A 79 -7.09 7.38 10.84
C ASP A 79 -6.15 6.54 11.70
N LEU A 80 -5.34 5.68 11.06
CA LEU A 80 -4.35 4.86 11.74
C LEU A 80 -3.01 5.59 11.83
N PRO A 81 -2.23 5.35 12.90
CA PRO A 81 -0.88 5.90 12.99
C PRO A 81 0.00 5.47 11.79
N SER A 82 0.48 6.44 11.01
CA SER A 82 1.43 6.17 9.92
C SER A 82 2.80 5.81 10.49
N GLN A 83 3.51 4.89 9.83
CA GLN A 83 4.87 4.54 10.23
C GLN A 83 5.91 5.49 9.63
N PRO A 84 6.97 5.83 10.39
CA PRO A 84 8.10 6.57 9.84
C PRO A 84 8.83 5.74 8.78
N PRO A 85 9.44 6.36 7.76
CA PRO A 85 10.10 5.66 6.65
C PRO A 85 11.27 4.75 7.05
N SER A 86 11.83 4.94 8.25
CA SER A 86 13.01 4.22 8.74
C SER A 86 12.70 2.89 9.44
N VAL A 87 11.43 2.52 9.64
CA VAL A 87 11.13 1.21 10.23
C VAL A 87 11.29 0.10 9.20
N THR A 88 12.16 -0.85 9.53
CA THR A 88 12.50 -2.02 8.72
C THR A 88 11.48 -3.15 8.86
N HIS A 89 10.47 -3.02 9.72
CA HIS A 89 9.55 -4.08 10.11
C HIS A 89 8.10 -3.59 10.02
N ASP A 90 7.20 -4.47 9.60
CA ASP A 90 5.76 -4.24 9.63
C ASP A 90 5.28 -4.14 11.09
N ALA A 91 5.03 -2.93 11.58
CA ALA A 91 4.59 -2.75 12.97
C ALA A 91 3.12 -3.17 13.19
N TYR A 92 2.33 -3.36 12.13
CA TYR A 92 0.98 -3.91 12.25
C TYR A 92 0.98 -5.45 12.20
N GLY A 93 2.13 -6.09 11.94
CA GLY A 93 2.33 -7.53 12.14
C GLY A 93 1.62 -8.43 11.14
N HIS A 94 1.34 -7.94 9.93
CA HIS A 94 0.46 -8.57 8.95
C HIS A 94 1.10 -8.83 7.58
N ASP A 95 2.44 -8.89 7.48
CA ASP A 95 3.18 -9.17 6.24
C ASP A 95 2.68 -8.33 5.04
N VAL A 96 2.18 -7.13 5.34
CA VAL A 96 1.49 -6.27 4.39
C VAL A 96 2.16 -4.91 4.36
N ALA A 97 2.57 -4.46 3.18
CA ALA A 97 2.95 -3.07 2.96
C ALA A 97 1.80 -2.32 2.30
N VAL A 98 1.56 -1.10 2.75
CA VAL A 98 0.59 -0.21 2.14
C VAL A 98 1.18 1.18 2.01
N ILE A 99 0.97 1.82 0.87
CA ILE A 99 1.25 3.23 0.65
C ILE A 99 -0.04 3.85 0.09
N SER A 100 -0.49 4.95 0.67
CA SER A 100 -1.61 5.73 0.11
C SER A 100 -1.26 7.22 0.09
N ARG A 101 -1.56 7.86 -1.04
CA ARG A 101 -1.42 9.29 -1.28
C ARG A 101 -2.74 9.82 -1.86
N PHE A 102 -3.25 10.87 -1.22
CA PHE A 102 -4.46 11.59 -1.64
C PHE A 102 -4.11 13.05 -1.96
N PRO A 103 -4.95 13.74 -2.76
CA PRO A 103 -4.84 15.16 -3.05
C PRO A 103 -4.67 16.00 -1.78
N GLY A 104 -3.61 16.80 -1.71
CA GLY A 104 -3.31 17.68 -0.57
C GLY A 104 -3.08 16.97 0.77
N GLY A 105 -3.05 15.64 0.79
CA GLY A 105 -2.88 14.81 1.98
C GLY A 105 -1.42 14.43 2.22
N ARG A 106 -1.12 14.03 3.46
CA ARG A 106 0.16 13.39 3.76
C ARG A 106 0.16 11.96 3.23
N VAL A 107 1.32 11.48 2.79
CA VAL A 107 1.48 10.07 2.44
C VAL A 107 1.34 9.23 3.70
N TRP A 108 0.44 8.26 3.66
CA TRP A 108 0.30 7.26 4.71
C TRP A 108 0.98 5.96 4.30
N ARG A 109 1.72 5.34 5.22
CA ARG A 109 2.50 4.14 4.93
C ARG A 109 2.56 3.15 6.09
N ASN A 110 2.56 1.87 5.73
CA ASN A 110 2.92 0.74 6.58
C ASN A 110 3.99 -0.11 5.88
N GLY A 111 5.08 -0.43 6.59
CA GLY A 111 6.15 -1.29 6.11
C GLY A 111 6.97 -0.71 4.93
N PRO A 112 8.15 -1.28 4.65
CA PRO A 112 8.86 -0.96 3.41
C PRO A 112 8.12 -1.60 2.23
N ALA A 113 7.75 -0.82 1.22
CA ALA A 113 7.33 -1.40 -0.06
C ALA A 113 8.52 -2.21 -0.61
N GLN A 114 8.40 -3.53 -0.62
CA GLN A 114 9.46 -4.41 -1.12
C GLN A 114 9.22 -4.70 -2.61
N GLY A 115 10.18 -4.27 -3.43
CA GLY A 115 10.18 -4.44 -4.88
C GLY A 115 10.84 -3.25 -5.57
N CYS A 116 11.82 -3.50 -6.44
CA CYS A 116 12.68 -2.47 -7.07
C CYS A 116 11.99 -1.56 -8.12
N ALA A 117 10.73 -1.17 -7.95
CA ALA A 117 10.02 -0.37 -8.97
C ALA A 117 9.00 0.63 -8.39
N VAL A 118 9.30 1.25 -7.26
CA VAL A 118 8.73 2.57 -6.97
C VAL A 118 9.92 3.54 -7.05
N PRO A 119 9.99 4.46 -8.02
CA PRO A 119 10.94 5.56 -7.93
C PRO A 119 10.62 6.31 -6.64
N TYR A 120 11.51 6.16 -5.67
CA TYR A 120 11.54 7.02 -4.51
C TYR A 120 12.07 8.36 -5.03
N ASP A 121 11.18 9.27 -5.40
CA ASP A 121 11.54 10.67 -5.48
C ASP A 121 11.72 11.15 -4.03
N GLU A 122 12.91 10.92 -3.49
CA GLU A 122 13.43 11.50 -2.25
C GLU A 122 13.76 12.98 -2.50
N ASP A 123 12.75 13.79 -2.82
CA ASP A 123 12.82 15.25 -2.70
C ASP A 123 12.25 15.64 -1.33
N ASP A 124 12.90 15.17 -0.26
CA ASP A 124 12.79 15.79 1.07
C ASP A 124 14.22 16.15 1.49
N ASP A 125 14.58 17.40 1.19
CA ASP A 125 15.73 18.10 1.73
C ASP A 125 15.71 18.05 3.28
N ASP A 126 16.31 17.03 3.88
CA ASP A 126 16.68 17.04 5.30
C ASP A 126 18.20 16.90 5.43
N GLU A 127 18.88 17.99 5.04
CA GLU A 127 20.24 18.26 5.47
C GLU A 127 20.27 18.44 7.00
N GLY A 128 20.56 17.35 7.72
CA GLY A 128 21.28 17.44 8.97
C GLY A 128 20.62 16.80 10.19
N ALA A 129 20.89 15.51 10.41
CA ALA A 129 21.02 14.99 11.76
C ALA A 129 21.98 13.80 11.78
N GLY A 130 23.24 14.09 12.10
CA GLY A 130 24.18 13.07 12.55
C GLY A 130 23.68 12.40 13.84
N ALA A 131 23.94 11.10 13.94
CA ALA A 131 24.00 10.32 15.18
C ALA A 131 22.81 10.47 16.15
N GLN A 132 21.80 9.62 15.97
CA GLN A 132 21.21 8.85 17.07
C GLN A 132 20.30 7.75 16.49
N SER A 133 20.77 6.50 16.56
CA SER A 133 19.95 5.30 16.39
C SER A 133 19.02 5.14 17.59
N ALA A 134 18.13 6.10 17.82
CA ALA A 134 16.94 5.90 18.62
C ALA A 134 15.91 5.28 17.67
N GLN A 135 15.95 3.95 17.52
CA GLN A 135 14.81 3.25 16.97
C GLN A 135 13.63 3.55 17.89
N ALA A 136 12.76 4.47 17.48
CA ALA A 136 11.50 4.69 18.17
C ALA A 136 10.74 3.36 18.12
N SER A 137 10.66 2.67 19.26
CA SER A 137 9.82 1.50 19.39
C SER A 137 8.38 1.97 19.26
N PHE A 138 7.84 1.83 18.06
CA PHE A 138 6.45 2.14 17.78
C PHE A 138 5.59 0.99 18.30
N SER A 139 5.09 1.10 19.52
CA SER A 139 4.15 0.14 20.09
C SER A 139 2.75 0.54 19.67
N LEU A 140 2.14 -0.25 18.79
CA LEU A 140 0.73 -0.09 18.41
C LEU A 140 -0.18 -0.82 19.39
N GLU A 141 -1.40 -0.30 19.57
CA GLU A 141 -2.42 -0.99 20.34
C GLU A 141 -3.04 -2.13 19.53
N SER A 142 -3.43 -3.24 20.18
CA SER A 142 -4.07 -4.40 19.51
C SER A 142 -5.25 -3.99 18.63
N HIS A 143 -6.06 -3.03 19.09
CA HIS A 143 -7.22 -2.57 18.35
C HIS A 143 -6.84 -1.86 17.03
N GLN A 144 -5.66 -1.24 16.94
CA GLN A 144 -5.16 -0.60 15.73
C GLN A 144 -4.65 -1.65 14.73
N MET A 145 -4.03 -2.72 15.24
CA MET A 145 -3.66 -3.90 14.44
C MET A 145 -4.88 -4.58 13.85
N ASP A 146 -5.91 -4.82 14.66
CA ASP A 146 -7.17 -5.43 14.21
C ASP A 146 -7.88 -4.54 13.17
N ARG A 147 -7.89 -3.21 13.37
CA ARG A 147 -8.44 -2.26 12.39
C ARG A 147 -7.65 -2.27 11.08
N PHE A 148 -6.31 -2.26 11.14
CA PHE A 148 -5.48 -2.33 9.94
C PHE A 148 -5.76 -3.61 9.14
N LYS A 149 -5.86 -4.75 9.82
CA LYS A 149 -6.23 -6.02 9.20
C LYS A 149 -7.61 -5.95 8.54
N ALA A 150 -8.61 -5.42 9.24
CA ALA A 150 -9.96 -5.30 8.72
C ALA A 150 -10.03 -4.40 7.47
N ILE A 151 -9.30 -3.27 7.47
CA ILE A 151 -9.25 -2.35 6.33
C ILE A 151 -8.56 -3.02 5.13
N THR A 152 -7.38 -3.63 5.34
CA THR A 152 -6.62 -4.28 4.26
C THR A 152 -7.34 -5.48 3.66
N ASP A 153 -8.01 -6.31 4.47
CA ASP A 153 -8.86 -7.39 4.00
C ASP A 153 -10.08 -6.85 3.22
N SER A 154 -10.71 -5.77 3.70
CA SER A 154 -11.82 -5.14 2.96
C SER A 154 -11.37 -4.55 1.62
N LEU A 155 -10.18 -3.94 1.53
CA LEU A 155 -9.64 -3.40 0.28
C LEU A 155 -9.39 -4.52 -0.72
N HIS A 156 -8.84 -5.65 -0.25
CA HIS A 156 -8.60 -6.82 -1.07
C HIS A 156 -9.92 -7.40 -1.61
N GLN A 157 -10.90 -7.61 -0.74
CA GLN A 157 -12.22 -8.13 -1.13
C GLN A 157 -12.91 -7.22 -2.14
N THR A 158 -12.94 -5.90 -1.89
CA THR A 158 -13.56 -4.95 -2.82
C THR A 158 -12.84 -4.93 -4.17
N ALA A 159 -11.51 -5.03 -4.20
CA ALA A 159 -10.79 -5.16 -5.46
C ALA A 159 -11.16 -6.43 -6.23
N GLN A 160 -11.35 -7.55 -5.52
CA GLN A 160 -11.78 -8.80 -6.15
C GLN A 160 -13.20 -8.70 -6.73
N GLU A 161 -14.12 -8.03 -6.04
CA GLU A 161 -15.49 -7.80 -6.52
C GLU A 161 -15.52 -6.88 -7.76
N LEU A 162 -14.61 -5.90 -7.83
CA LEU A 162 -14.53 -4.95 -8.94
C LEU A 162 -13.81 -5.50 -10.18
N LEU A 163 -13.03 -6.57 -10.05
CA LEU A 163 -12.20 -7.13 -11.13
C LEU A 163 -12.81 -8.44 -11.67
N PRO A 164 -13.45 -8.41 -12.86
CA PRO A 164 -14.40 -9.46 -13.28
C PRO A 164 -13.80 -10.84 -13.63
N ASN A 165 -12.49 -11.10 -13.47
CA ASN A 165 -11.86 -12.34 -13.95
C ASN A 165 -10.72 -12.87 -13.04
N LEU A 166 -10.83 -12.71 -11.72
CA LEU A 166 -9.86 -13.31 -10.79
C LEU A 166 -10.22 -14.77 -10.46
N GLU A 167 -10.22 -15.64 -11.46
CA GLU A 167 -10.31 -17.11 -11.30
C GLU A 167 -8.98 -17.81 -11.61
#